data_AF-A0A7C5A2R0-F1
#
_entry.id   AF-A0A7C5A2R0-F1
#
_cell.length_a   1.000
_cell.length_b   1.000
_cell.length_c   1.000
_cell.angle_alpha   90.00
_cell.angle_beta   90.00
_cell.angle_gamma   90.00
#
_symmetry.space_group_name_H-M   'P 1'
#
loop_
_entity.id
_entity.type
_entity.pdbx_description
1 polymer ?
#
loop_
_entity_poly.entity_id
_entity_poly.type
_entity_poly.pdbx_seq_one_letter_code
_entity_poly.pdbx_strand_id
1 'polypeptide(L)'
;MTRHLKTRYRLLLWLLPLLLVALTYSIAAPSALRAVTPEPAPETATPLPSPPAAVETALDTMATFVPLDDYLANPGMGWQETQTLDNPSLPETTVYRRSQYSWQDQNPAENSFNWSAVDADIQKMASQGKQLSFRIYTMRGEQWGGHQTPQWVLSKGAVILPSGEPDYSNCVYQAQWAKFVEAMRKKYDGNPTLAFIDISGYGNFNEWSWQEQTNVEEGSLDSQARRRLADMFIGDSGSVQCRNASSQTQSVSYNYPGFQKTQLLMPYAGIQQSLRYVAGRRADVIRDWPINANIAAWMPADPLPGSPPQQAVNQTLQLPSTVRSGAYTIRVAIINRRTGQPINLAFPNRDAQGRYLVGTTNVLPSSSSNNSTTFLPLISKG
;
A
#
# COMPACT_ATOMS: atom_id res chain seq x y z
N MET A 1 -54.66 41.48 2.24
CA MET A 1 -53.83 41.38 1.01
C MET A 1 -52.60 40.55 1.36
N THR A 2 -52.49 39.26 1.00
CA THR A 2 -51.98 38.73 -0.30
C THR A 2 -50.54 39.18 -0.60
N ARG A 3 -49.53 38.32 -0.82
CA ARG A 3 -49.49 36.85 -1.07
C ARG A 3 -48.16 36.23 -0.59
N HIS A 4 -48.18 34.94 -0.21
CA HIS A 4 -46.98 34.09 -0.17
C HIS A 4 -46.52 33.71 -1.57
N LEU A 5 -45.24 33.29 -1.71
CA LEU A 5 -44.87 32.26 -2.69
C LEU A 5 -43.75 31.35 -2.15
N LYS A 6 -44.07 30.06 -2.01
CA LYS A 6 -43.09 28.95 -1.92
C LYS A 6 -43.01 28.32 -3.31
N THR A 7 -41.81 28.08 -3.84
CA THR A 7 -41.65 27.38 -5.12
C THR A 7 -41.41 25.89 -4.87
N ARG A 8 -42.24 25.03 -5.49
CA ARG A 8 -42.10 23.57 -5.51
C ARG A 8 -41.67 23.09 -6.89
N TYR A 9 -41.09 21.89 -6.93
CA TYR A 9 -40.94 21.00 -8.09
C TYR A 9 -41.94 21.19 -9.23
N ARG A 10 -41.47 21.05 -10.48
CA ARG A 10 -42.25 20.41 -11.56
C ARG A 10 -41.35 19.66 -12.55
N LEU A 11 -41.77 18.43 -12.82
CA LEU A 11 -41.27 17.50 -13.84
C LEU A 11 -41.97 17.80 -15.19
N LEU A 12 -41.32 17.64 -16.34
CA LEU A 12 -42.02 17.45 -17.62
C LEU A 12 -41.16 16.70 -18.66
N LEU A 13 -41.78 15.75 -19.40
CA LEU A 13 -41.14 14.86 -20.39
C LEU A 13 -41.33 15.34 -21.84
N TRP A 14 -40.32 15.13 -22.71
CA TRP A 14 -40.36 14.96 -24.20
C TRP A 14 -39.02 14.32 -24.65
N LEU A 15 -38.85 13.52 -25.73
CA LEU A 15 -39.65 12.46 -26.37
C LEU A 15 -38.74 11.62 -27.33
N LEU A 16 -38.92 10.28 -27.39
CA LEU A 16 -38.54 9.35 -28.50
C LEU A 16 -37.03 9.17 -28.89
N PRO A 17 -36.65 8.14 -29.71
CA PRO A 17 -37.44 7.05 -30.29
C PRO A 17 -36.99 5.60 -29.97
N LEU A 18 -37.86 4.62 -30.27
CA LEU A 18 -37.52 3.20 -30.40
C LEU A 18 -36.57 2.96 -31.58
N LEU A 19 -35.68 1.97 -31.46
CA LEU A 19 -35.13 1.24 -32.61
C LEU A 19 -35.35 -0.27 -32.43
N LEU A 20 -36.08 -0.87 -33.37
CA LEU A 20 -36.28 -2.31 -33.44
C LEU A 20 -35.14 -2.92 -34.26
N VAL A 21 -34.37 -3.85 -33.71
CA VAL A 21 -33.45 -4.69 -34.50
C VAL A 21 -33.86 -6.13 -34.34
N ALA A 22 -34.56 -6.65 -35.34
CA ALA A 22 -34.78 -8.08 -35.50
C ALA A 22 -33.52 -8.70 -36.12
N LEU A 23 -32.93 -9.70 -35.46
CA LEU A 23 -31.99 -10.61 -36.12
C LEU A 23 -32.48 -12.05 -35.96
N THR A 24 -32.59 -12.73 -37.10
CA THR A 24 -33.26 -14.02 -37.27
C THR A 24 -32.44 -15.19 -36.74
N TYR A 25 -33.05 -16.04 -35.92
CA TYR A 25 -32.51 -17.38 -35.65
C TYR A 25 -32.71 -18.27 -36.89
N SER A 26 -31.61 -18.68 -37.53
CA SER A 26 -31.63 -19.81 -38.47
C SER A 26 -31.53 -21.11 -37.67
N ILE A 27 -32.60 -21.89 -37.66
CA ILE A 27 -32.61 -23.24 -37.09
C ILE A 27 -31.98 -24.18 -38.12
N ALA A 28 -30.79 -24.72 -37.80
CA ALA A 28 -30.21 -25.81 -38.59
C ALA A 28 -30.94 -27.12 -38.28
N ALA A 29 -31.27 -27.89 -39.31
CA ALA A 29 -31.99 -29.17 -39.18
C ALA A 29 -31.13 -30.24 -38.49
N PRO A 30 -31.74 -31.20 -37.76
CA PRO A 30 -31.00 -32.29 -37.13
C PRO A 30 -30.46 -33.26 -38.18
N SER A 31 -29.14 -33.43 -38.21
CA SER A 31 -28.49 -34.51 -38.96
C SER A 31 -28.75 -35.87 -38.28
N ALA A 32 -29.01 -36.90 -39.09
CA ALA A 32 -29.38 -38.22 -38.60
C ALA A 32 -28.32 -38.86 -37.70
N LEU A 33 -28.75 -39.47 -36.59
CA LEU A 33 -27.87 -40.28 -35.74
C LEU A 33 -27.40 -41.52 -36.52
N ARG A 34 -26.08 -41.73 -36.57
CA ARG A 34 -25.51 -43.07 -36.80
C ARG A 34 -25.55 -43.85 -35.49
N ALA A 35 -26.05 -45.08 -35.54
CA ALA A 35 -25.93 -46.00 -34.42
C ALA A 35 -24.46 -46.35 -34.19
N VAL A 36 -23.95 -46.07 -32.99
CA VAL A 36 -22.64 -46.53 -32.51
C VAL A 36 -22.88 -47.75 -31.63
N THR A 37 -22.24 -48.86 -31.96
CA THR A 37 -22.25 -50.08 -31.14
C THR A 37 -21.57 -49.81 -29.79
N PRO A 38 -22.12 -50.27 -28.66
CA PRO A 38 -21.50 -50.06 -27.36
C PRO A 38 -20.17 -50.80 -27.25
N GLU A 39 -19.13 -50.06 -26.88
CA GLU A 39 -17.81 -50.58 -26.53
C GLU A 39 -17.89 -51.30 -25.17
N PRO A 40 -17.22 -52.45 -24.96
CA PRO A 40 -17.25 -53.17 -23.69
C PRO A 40 -16.63 -52.32 -22.57
N ALA A 41 -17.22 -52.38 -21.38
CA ALA A 41 -16.76 -51.59 -20.23
C ALA A 41 -15.31 -51.97 -19.83
N PRO A 42 -14.43 -50.99 -19.54
CA PRO A 42 -13.09 -51.27 -19.05
C PRO A 42 -13.15 -51.92 -17.67
N GLU A 43 -12.21 -52.85 -17.41
CA GLU A 43 -12.12 -53.58 -16.15
C GLU A 43 -11.95 -52.64 -14.94
N THR A 44 -12.51 -53.06 -13.81
CA THR A 44 -12.47 -52.33 -12.54
C THR A 44 -11.03 -52.22 -12.03
N ALA A 45 -10.39 -51.06 -12.26
CA ALA A 45 -9.07 -50.78 -11.73
C ALA A 45 -9.08 -50.86 -10.19
N THR A 46 -8.24 -51.74 -9.63
CA THR A 46 -8.02 -51.82 -8.18
C THR A 46 -7.37 -50.53 -7.66
N PRO A 47 -7.82 -49.96 -6.54
CA PRO A 47 -7.22 -48.76 -5.99
C PRO A 47 -5.79 -49.05 -5.51
N LEU A 48 -4.86 -48.18 -5.90
CA LEU A 48 -3.49 -48.19 -5.37
C LEU A 48 -3.51 -47.99 -3.84
N PRO A 49 -2.62 -48.65 -3.08
CA PRO A 49 -2.55 -48.47 -1.65
C PRO A 49 -2.16 -47.02 -1.31
N SER A 50 -2.87 -46.42 -0.35
CA SER A 50 -2.56 -45.08 0.16
C SER A 50 -1.13 -45.01 0.70
N PRO A 51 -0.39 -43.90 0.48
CA PRO A 51 0.89 -43.70 1.14
C PRO A 51 0.70 -43.66 2.66
N PRO A 52 1.69 -44.14 3.45
CA PRO A 52 1.62 -44.10 4.90
C PRO A 52 1.47 -42.65 5.38
N ALA A 53 0.58 -42.43 6.34
CA ALA A 53 0.30 -41.11 6.89
C ALA A 53 1.59 -40.48 7.45
N ALA A 54 1.92 -39.28 6.98
CA ALA A 54 3.01 -38.50 7.56
C ALA A 54 2.64 -38.14 9.00
N VAL A 55 3.42 -38.61 9.97
CA VAL A 55 3.30 -38.20 11.36
C VAL A 55 3.93 -36.82 11.49
N GLU A 56 3.14 -35.77 11.28
CA GLU A 56 3.52 -34.43 11.74
C GLU A 56 3.56 -34.44 13.27
N THR A 57 4.77 -34.49 13.83
CA THR A 57 5.01 -34.19 15.24
C THR A 57 4.76 -32.70 15.48
N ALA A 58 3.50 -32.34 15.71
CA ALA A 58 3.12 -31.04 16.20
C ALA A 58 3.85 -30.77 17.54
N LEU A 59 4.83 -29.88 17.50
CA LEU A 59 5.55 -29.38 18.67
C LEU A 59 4.62 -28.42 19.42
N ASP A 60 3.71 -28.99 20.22
CA ASP A 60 2.68 -28.28 20.96
C ASP A 60 3.33 -27.46 22.10
N THR A 61 3.82 -26.28 21.73
CA THR A 61 4.63 -25.42 22.58
C THR A 61 3.69 -24.60 23.46
N MET A 62 3.30 -25.19 24.58
CA MET A 62 2.46 -24.55 25.60
C MET A 62 3.17 -23.35 26.24
N ALA A 63 2.99 -22.17 25.65
CA ALA A 63 3.48 -20.91 26.19
C ALA A 63 2.54 -20.38 27.28
N THR A 64 2.93 -20.52 28.54
CA THR A 64 2.23 -19.91 29.68
C THR A 64 2.58 -18.43 29.77
N PHE A 65 1.65 -17.55 29.41
CA PHE A 65 1.81 -16.11 29.58
C PHE A 65 1.53 -15.71 31.04
N VAL A 66 2.49 -15.03 31.66
CA VAL A 66 2.33 -14.43 32.99
C VAL A 66 1.93 -12.96 32.82
N PRO A 67 0.92 -12.44 33.54
CA PRO A 67 0.61 -11.01 33.54
C PRO A 67 1.83 -10.18 33.97
N LEU A 68 1.99 -8.99 33.38
CA LEU A 68 2.97 -8.00 33.83
C LEU A 68 2.26 -6.96 34.70
N ASP A 69 2.82 -6.70 35.88
CA ASP A 69 2.41 -5.60 36.77
C ASP A 69 3.14 -4.27 36.45
N ASP A 70 3.96 -4.26 35.38
CA ASP A 70 4.80 -3.14 34.94
C ASP A 70 4.68 -2.89 33.42
N TYR A 71 5.15 -1.73 32.94
CA TYR A 71 5.05 -1.32 31.55
C TYR A 71 6.01 -2.09 30.63
N LEU A 72 5.46 -2.71 29.59
CA LEU A 72 6.25 -3.38 28.56
C LEU A 72 7.03 -2.36 27.69
N ALA A 73 8.35 -2.49 27.68
CA ALA A 73 9.22 -1.85 26.71
C ALA A 73 9.02 -2.45 25.31
N ASN A 74 8.71 -1.63 24.31
CA ASN A 74 8.44 -2.08 22.94
C ASN A 74 9.19 -1.20 21.92
N PRO A 75 10.47 -1.50 21.62
CA PRO A 75 11.28 -0.69 20.70
C PRO A 75 10.62 -0.48 19.33
N GLY A 76 10.63 0.74 18.82
CA GLY A 76 10.05 1.14 17.54
C GLY A 76 8.52 1.26 17.47
N MET A 77 7.78 0.73 18.46
CA MET A 77 6.30 0.73 18.46
C MET A 77 5.64 1.17 19.78
N GLY A 78 6.40 1.27 20.87
CA GLY A 78 5.94 1.69 22.19
C GLY A 78 6.13 3.18 22.47
N TRP A 79 6.40 3.51 23.74
CA TRP A 79 6.62 4.88 24.20
C TRP A 79 7.86 5.53 23.56
N GLN A 80 7.74 6.81 23.19
CA GLN A 80 8.78 7.53 22.45
C GLN A 80 9.12 8.86 23.10
N GLU A 81 10.41 9.09 23.36
CA GLU A 81 10.93 10.36 23.86
C GLU A 81 10.88 11.41 22.74
N THR A 82 9.98 12.38 22.84
CA THR A 82 9.96 13.56 21.94
C THR A 82 10.68 14.77 22.55
N GLN A 83 10.87 14.77 23.87
CA GLN A 83 11.58 15.76 24.67
C GLN A 83 12.34 14.99 25.76
N THR A 84 13.61 15.34 26.02
CA THR A 84 14.40 14.67 27.07
C THR A 84 13.82 14.99 28.45
N LEU A 85 13.51 13.96 29.24
CA LEU A 85 13.09 14.06 30.64
C LEU A 85 14.13 13.37 31.53
N ASP A 86 14.44 13.97 32.68
CA ASP A 86 15.43 13.41 33.61
C ASP A 86 14.95 12.12 34.31
N ASN A 87 13.63 12.00 34.52
CA ASN A 87 12.97 10.83 35.11
C ASN A 87 11.69 10.50 34.31
N PRO A 88 11.77 9.75 33.20
CA PRO A 88 10.59 9.36 32.43
C PRO A 88 9.78 8.29 33.18
N SER A 89 8.45 8.48 33.25
CA SER A 89 7.55 7.52 33.91
C SER A 89 7.22 6.27 33.10
N LEU A 90 7.73 6.17 31.86
CA LEU A 90 7.39 5.16 30.87
C LEU A 90 8.66 4.66 30.16
N PRO A 91 8.72 3.39 29.69
CA PRO A 91 9.90 2.83 29.04
C PRO A 91 10.08 3.34 27.60
N GLU A 92 10.56 4.58 27.49
CA GLU A 92 10.86 5.28 26.24
C GLU A 92 12.10 4.73 25.52
N THR A 93 11.92 3.63 24.80
CA THR A 93 12.98 2.89 24.08
C THR A 93 13.33 3.45 22.70
N THR A 94 12.50 4.36 22.18
CA THR A 94 12.77 5.07 20.93
C THR A 94 12.71 6.57 21.17
N VAL A 95 13.59 7.31 20.53
CA VAL A 95 13.67 8.76 20.64
C VAL A 95 13.37 9.38 19.30
N TYR A 96 12.39 10.28 19.25
CA TYR A 96 11.93 10.87 18.00
C TYR A 96 12.41 12.32 17.86
N ARG A 97 13.06 12.61 16.73
CA ARG A 97 13.68 13.90 16.42
C ARG A 97 13.21 14.41 15.07
N ARG A 98 12.70 15.64 15.04
CA ARG A 98 12.14 16.27 13.84
C ARG A 98 12.66 17.69 13.68
N SER A 99 12.39 18.57 14.64
CA SER A 99 12.69 20.01 14.62
C SER A 99 14.17 20.38 14.56
N GLN A 100 15.05 19.38 14.66
CA GLN A 100 16.50 19.46 14.62
C GLN A 100 17.09 19.33 13.20
N TYR A 101 16.33 18.79 12.24
CA TYR A 101 16.88 18.35 10.96
C TYR A 101 16.10 18.89 9.75
N SER A 102 16.66 19.89 9.09
CA SER A 102 16.10 20.50 7.88
C SER A 102 16.73 19.92 6.61
N TRP A 103 16.20 20.22 5.43
CA TRP A 103 16.93 19.90 4.21
C TRP A 103 18.10 20.88 3.98
N GLN A 104 17.91 22.17 4.25
CA GLN A 104 18.95 23.20 4.09
C GLN A 104 20.21 22.96 4.93
N ASP A 105 20.10 22.56 6.21
CA ASP A 105 21.25 22.44 7.12
C ASP A 105 21.98 21.09 6.92
N GLN A 106 21.24 20.04 6.52
CA GLN A 106 21.77 18.72 6.20
C GLN A 106 22.29 18.62 4.76
N ASN A 107 21.94 19.56 3.87
CA ASN A 107 22.41 19.60 2.49
C ASN A 107 22.78 21.03 2.05
N PRO A 108 23.80 21.65 2.68
CA PRO A 108 24.10 23.08 2.51
C PRO A 108 24.61 23.47 1.12
N ALA A 109 25.16 22.52 0.35
CA ALA A 109 25.58 22.72 -1.04
C ALA A 109 25.34 21.46 -1.87
N GLU A 110 25.32 21.57 -3.21
CA GLU A 110 25.12 20.42 -4.08
C GLU A 110 26.18 19.32 -3.83
N ASN A 111 25.72 18.08 -3.66
CA ASN A 111 26.54 16.91 -3.29
C ASN A 111 27.33 17.03 -1.98
N SER A 112 27.10 18.07 -1.17
CA SER A 112 27.66 18.24 0.17
C SER A 112 26.58 17.97 1.23
N PHE A 113 26.82 16.99 2.10
CA PHE A 113 25.86 16.51 3.07
C PHE A 113 26.42 16.61 4.48
N ASN A 114 25.70 17.30 5.35
CA ASN A 114 26.05 17.48 6.75
C ASN A 114 25.23 16.54 7.63
N TRP A 115 25.86 15.46 8.08
CA TRP A 115 25.20 14.43 8.88
C TRP A 115 25.46 14.54 10.39
N SER A 116 26.31 15.49 10.81
CA SER A 116 26.89 15.55 12.16
C SER A 116 25.85 15.50 13.29
N ALA A 117 24.75 16.26 13.17
CA ALA A 117 23.69 16.29 14.16
C ALA A 117 22.95 14.93 14.30
N VAL A 118 22.65 14.27 13.18
CA VAL A 118 21.99 12.96 13.16
C VAL A 118 22.94 11.88 13.68
N ASP A 119 24.21 11.91 13.27
CA ASP A 119 25.24 10.97 13.73
C ASP A 119 25.50 11.10 15.24
N ALA A 120 25.51 12.32 15.78
CA ALA A 120 25.66 12.58 17.21
C ALA A 120 24.47 12.03 18.02
N ASP A 121 23.23 12.24 17.56
CA ASP A 121 22.06 11.67 18.21
C ASP A 121 22.03 10.13 18.09
N ILE A 122 22.44 9.54 16.95
CA ILE A 122 22.61 8.07 16.83
C ILE A 122 23.59 7.54 17.89
N GLN A 123 24.77 8.15 18.03
CA GLN A 123 25.77 7.75 19.04
C GLN A 123 25.23 7.90 20.47
N LYS A 124 24.53 9.01 20.74
CA LYS A 124 23.91 9.26 22.04
C LYS A 124 22.80 8.26 22.37
N MET A 125 21.94 7.89 21.41
CA MET A 125 20.87 6.91 21.65
C MET A 125 21.45 5.51 21.84
N ALA A 126 22.46 5.13 21.03
CA ALA A 126 23.18 3.87 21.20
C ALA A 126 23.81 3.73 22.61
N SER A 127 24.44 4.78 23.14
CA SER A 127 25.04 4.75 24.49
C SER A 127 24.00 4.64 25.62
N GLN A 128 22.72 4.91 25.32
CA GLN A 128 21.59 4.78 26.24
C GLN A 128 20.78 3.49 26.01
N GLY A 129 21.19 2.62 25.08
CA GLY A 129 20.40 1.45 24.67
C GLY A 129 19.08 1.79 23.97
N LYS A 130 18.89 3.04 23.55
CA LYS A 130 17.70 3.52 22.81
C LYS A 130 17.94 3.47 21.31
N GLN A 131 16.84 3.44 20.55
CA GLN A 131 16.87 3.67 19.10
C GLN A 131 16.49 5.12 18.76
N LEU A 132 17.04 5.67 17.68
CA LEU A 132 16.64 6.95 17.11
C LEU A 132 15.61 6.73 15.99
N SER A 133 14.57 7.56 15.98
CA SER A 133 13.73 7.79 14.80
C SER A 133 13.79 9.25 14.41
N PHE A 134 13.75 9.55 13.11
CA PHE A 134 13.84 10.94 12.67
C PHE A 134 13.12 11.30 11.37
N ARG A 135 12.82 12.60 11.24
CA ARG A 135 12.32 13.26 10.04
C ARG A 135 13.31 14.36 9.62
N ILE A 136 13.73 14.35 8.35
CA ILE A 136 14.34 15.53 7.72
C ILE A 136 13.21 16.33 7.07
N TYR A 137 13.02 17.60 7.42
CA TYR A 137 11.93 18.41 6.89
C TYR A 137 12.37 19.35 5.74
N THR A 138 11.51 19.47 4.73
CA THR A 138 11.57 20.48 3.65
C THR A 138 10.60 21.64 3.89
N MET A 139 9.66 21.51 4.83
CA MET A 139 8.67 22.53 5.17
C MET A 139 8.29 22.47 6.65
N ARG A 140 8.35 23.59 7.37
CA ARG A 140 7.92 23.71 8.78
C ARG A 140 6.54 24.33 8.97
N GLY A 141 5.88 24.79 7.91
CA GLY A 141 4.71 25.66 8.02
C GLY A 141 5.12 27.12 8.13
N GLU A 142 4.42 28.00 7.42
CA GLU A 142 4.91 29.36 7.13
C GLU A 142 5.27 30.16 8.38
N GLN A 143 4.31 30.30 9.30
CA GLN A 143 4.50 30.97 10.59
C GLN A 143 5.51 30.28 11.56
N TRP A 144 6.03 29.09 11.22
CA TRP A 144 6.93 28.28 12.06
C TRP A 144 8.32 28.07 11.45
N GLY A 145 8.67 28.87 10.45
CA GLY A 145 9.96 28.86 9.74
C GLY A 145 9.88 28.58 8.25
N GLY A 146 8.67 28.46 7.67
CA GLY A 146 8.46 28.36 6.23
C GLY A 146 9.12 27.15 5.57
N HIS A 147 9.43 27.31 4.27
CA HIS A 147 10.20 26.32 3.53
C HIS A 147 11.60 26.16 4.10
N GLN A 148 12.15 24.98 3.91
CA GLN A 148 13.47 24.58 4.40
C GLN A 148 14.29 23.94 3.27
N THR A 149 13.90 24.23 2.03
CA THR A 149 14.62 23.94 0.79
C THR A 149 15.93 24.74 0.75
N PRO A 150 17.10 24.09 0.51
CA PRO A 150 18.39 24.79 0.46
C PRO A 150 18.43 25.89 -0.62
N GLN A 151 19.10 27.00 -0.34
CA GLN A 151 19.21 28.13 -1.28
C GLN A 151 19.77 27.72 -2.65
N TRP A 152 20.74 26.80 -2.69
CA TRP A 152 21.32 26.30 -3.96
C TRP A 152 20.32 25.50 -4.81
N VAL A 153 19.28 24.92 -4.20
CA VAL A 153 18.18 24.24 -4.90
C VAL A 153 17.22 25.26 -5.50
N LEU A 154 16.93 26.35 -4.78
CA LEU A 154 16.17 27.49 -5.30
C LEU A 154 16.89 28.16 -6.48
N SER A 155 18.20 28.40 -6.35
CA SER A 155 19.04 28.93 -7.45
C SER A 155 19.10 28.02 -8.69
N LYS A 156 18.76 26.73 -8.57
CA LYS A 156 18.62 25.80 -9.71
C LYS A 156 17.22 25.81 -10.34
N GLY A 157 16.28 26.58 -9.81
CA GLY A 157 14.90 26.69 -10.33
C GLY A 157 13.85 25.86 -9.59
N ALA A 158 14.10 25.48 -8.34
CA ALA A 158 13.01 25.08 -7.45
C ALA A 158 12.18 26.31 -7.04
N VAL A 159 10.87 26.14 -6.97
CA VAL A 159 9.90 27.22 -6.77
C VAL A 159 9.28 27.11 -5.39
N ILE A 160 9.13 28.24 -4.71
CA ILE A 160 8.28 28.41 -3.53
C ILE A 160 6.98 29.08 -4.00
N LEU A 161 5.84 28.54 -3.56
CA LEU A 161 4.52 29.07 -3.91
C LEU A 161 4.19 30.32 -3.09
N PRO A 162 3.19 31.14 -3.49
CA PRO A 162 2.74 32.30 -2.70
C PRO A 162 2.28 31.96 -1.28
N SER A 163 1.90 30.70 -1.03
CA SER A 163 1.58 30.12 0.29
C SER A 163 2.81 29.81 1.17
N GLY A 164 4.03 30.08 0.69
CA GLY A 164 5.30 29.93 1.43
C GLY A 164 5.92 28.53 1.39
N GLU A 165 5.20 27.54 0.89
CA GLU A 165 5.70 26.16 0.77
C GLU A 165 6.40 25.88 -0.57
N PRO A 166 7.26 24.84 -0.64
CA PRO A 166 7.78 24.35 -1.91
C PRO A 166 6.66 23.91 -2.87
N ASP A 167 6.83 24.22 -4.15
CA ASP A 167 6.08 23.56 -5.22
C ASP A 167 6.52 22.10 -5.31
N TYR A 168 5.77 21.20 -4.66
CA TYR A 168 6.11 19.77 -4.63
C TYR A 168 6.05 19.14 -6.02
N SER A 169 5.34 19.76 -6.97
CA SER A 169 5.29 19.36 -8.39
C SER A 169 6.45 19.93 -9.24
N ASN A 170 7.37 20.70 -8.66
CA ASN A 170 8.53 21.24 -9.39
C ASN A 170 9.60 20.16 -9.64
N CYS A 171 10.09 20.08 -10.89
CA CYS A 171 11.06 19.08 -11.31
C CYS A 171 12.42 19.21 -10.59
N VAL A 172 12.88 20.43 -10.31
CA VAL A 172 14.16 20.70 -9.64
C VAL A 172 14.07 20.31 -8.17
N TYR A 173 12.98 20.69 -7.48
CA TYR A 173 12.70 20.28 -6.10
C TYR A 173 12.76 18.76 -5.96
N GLN A 174 11.95 18.03 -6.75
CA GLN A 174 11.93 16.56 -6.70
C GLN A 174 13.27 15.93 -7.08
N ALA A 175 13.98 16.48 -8.07
CA ALA A 175 15.27 15.93 -8.51
C ALA A 175 16.37 16.11 -7.45
N GLN A 176 16.46 17.27 -6.78
CA GLN A 176 17.45 17.45 -5.73
C GLN A 176 17.06 16.73 -4.43
N TRP A 177 15.76 16.67 -4.10
CA TRP A 177 15.29 15.90 -2.94
C TRP A 177 15.60 14.40 -3.12
N ALA A 178 15.37 13.84 -4.31
CA ALA A 178 15.74 12.47 -4.62
C ALA A 178 17.23 12.18 -4.43
N LYS A 179 18.14 13.10 -4.83
CA LYS A 179 19.58 12.95 -4.58
C LYS A 179 19.89 12.93 -3.09
N PHE A 180 19.23 13.80 -2.30
CA PHE A 180 19.41 13.85 -0.86
C PHE A 180 18.91 12.57 -0.17
N VAL A 181 17.71 12.09 -0.53
CA VAL A 181 17.14 10.84 0.01
C VAL A 181 18.01 9.64 -0.35
N GLU A 182 18.57 9.57 -1.56
CA GLU A 182 19.52 8.52 -1.95
C GLU A 182 20.84 8.59 -1.16
N ALA A 183 21.35 9.79 -0.85
CA ALA A 183 22.53 9.96 0.00
C ALA A 183 22.24 9.55 1.46
N MET A 184 21.08 9.94 1.99
CA MET A 184 20.59 9.51 3.30
C MET A 184 20.45 8.00 3.38
N ARG A 185 19.86 7.36 2.35
CA ARG A 185 19.72 5.91 2.22
C ARG A 185 21.07 5.22 2.23
N LYS A 186 22.01 5.64 1.38
CA LYS A 186 23.38 5.08 1.32
C LYS A 186 24.11 5.09 2.67
N LYS A 187 23.79 6.03 3.54
CA LYS A 187 24.42 6.17 4.86
C LYS A 187 23.69 5.41 5.98
N TYR A 188 22.36 5.38 5.97
CA TYR A 188 21.55 4.95 7.12
C TYR A 188 20.74 3.66 6.91
N ASP A 189 20.61 3.15 5.69
CA ASP A 189 19.79 1.96 5.39
C ASP A 189 20.39 0.68 6.01
N GLY A 190 19.69 0.12 7.00
CA GLY A 190 20.12 -1.02 7.80
C GLY A 190 20.95 -0.70 9.03
N ASN A 191 21.01 0.56 9.47
CA ASN A 191 21.62 0.91 10.76
C ASN A 191 20.74 0.41 11.93
N PRO A 192 21.21 -0.49 12.81
CA PRO A 192 20.40 -1.11 13.86
C PRO A 192 19.98 -0.16 14.99
N THR A 193 20.66 0.97 15.15
CA THR A 193 20.29 2.03 16.11
C THR A 193 19.11 2.85 15.61
N LEU A 194 18.69 2.72 14.35
CA LEU A 194 17.50 3.39 13.84
C LEU A 194 16.26 2.52 14.01
N ALA A 195 15.22 3.08 14.64
CA ALA A 195 13.91 2.44 14.73
C ALA A 195 13.12 2.65 13.44
N PHE A 196 12.98 3.90 12.98
CA PHE A 196 12.39 4.22 11.67
C PHE A 196 12.81 5.61 11.15
N ILE A 197 12.68 5.81 9.83
CA ILE A 197 12.84 7.11 9.18
C ILE A 197 11.49 7.54 8.57
N ASP A 198 11.13 8.81 8.75
CA ASP A 198 9.90 9.35 8.18
C ASP A 198 10.01 9.56 6.65
N ILE A 199 9.02 9.08 5.91
CA ILE A 199 8.80 9.40 4.50
C ILE A 199 8.39 10.88 4.43
N SER A 200 9.31 11.74 4.02
CA SER A 200 9.18 13.20 4.10
C SER A 200 9.22 13.87 2.72
N GLY A 201 8.99 15.19 2.67
CA GLY A 201 9.07 16.00 1.45
C GLY A 201 7.73 16.47 0.88
N TYR A 202 6.60 16.30 1.59
CA TYR A 202 5.30 16.86 1.19
C TYR A 202 4.49 17.45 2.35
N GLY A 203 3.96 18.66 2.16
CA GLY A 203 3.04 19.36 3.08
C GLY A 203 3.72 20.01 4.29
N ASN A 204 2.96 20.83 5.04
CA ASN A 204 3.40 21.46 6.28
C ASN A 204 3.88 20.42 7.31
N PHE A 205 5.00 20.74 7.99
CA PHE A 205 5.76 19.85 8.87
C PHE A 205 6.21 18.52 8.22
N ASN A 206 6.05 18.42 6.89
CA ASN A 206 6.09 17.20 6.09
C ASN A 206 5.17 16.08 6.58
N GLU A 207 3.96 16.45 7.04
CA GLU A 207 2.95 15.55 7.62
C GLU A 207 1.92 15.06 6.60
N TRP A 208 2.25 15.14 5.31
CA TRP A 208 1.33 14.79 4.21
C TRP A 208 -0.05 15.43 4.37
N SER A 209 -0.03 16.65 4.90
CA SER A 209 -1.19 17.49 5.18
C SER A 209 -1.73 18.12 3.90
N TRP A 210 -3.02 18.45 3.89
CA TRP A 210 -3.64 19.19 2.79
C TRP A 210 -3.11 20.61 2.70
N GLN A 211 -2.88 21.07 1.48
CA GLN A 211 -2.35 22.37 1.11
C GLN A 211 -3.15 22.93 -0.07
N GLU A 212 -2.92 24.21 -0.41
CA GLU A 212 -3.57 24.83 -1.58
C GLU A 212 -3.21 24.13 -2.90
N GLN A 213 -2.01 23.55 -3.00
CA GLN A 213 -1.59 22.78 -4.18
C GLN A 213 -2.10 21.32 -4.19
N THR A 214 -2.71 20.82 -3.11
CA THR A 214 -3.11 19.41 -3.01
C THR A 214 -4.27 19.11 -3.98
N ASN A 215 -4.01 18.26 -4.97
CA ASN A 215 -5.01 17.68 -5.84
C ASN A 215 -4.95 16.15 -5.77
N VAL A 216 -5.98 15.54 -5.19
CA VAL A 216 -6.06 14.09 -4.99
C VAL A 216 -6.61 13.30 -6.18
N GLU A 217 -6.99 13.97 -7.27
CA GLU A 217 -7.37 13.33 -8.52
C GLU A 217 -6.21 12.53 -9.11
N GLU A 218 -6.50 11.29 -9.51
CA GLU A 218 -5.52 10.37 -10.09
C GLU A 218 -4.99 10.91 -11.43
N GLY A 219 -3.68 11.08 -11.55
CA GLY A 219 -3.05 11.63 -12.75
C GLY A 219 -2.89 13.16 -12.72
N SER A 220 -3.41 13.87 -11.73
CA SER A 220 -3.05 15.28 -11.49
C SER A 220 -1.53 15.42 -11.23
N LEU A 221 -0.97 16.62 -11.49
CA LEU A 221 0.44 16.90 -11.21
C LEU A 221 0.82 16.61 -9.75
N ASP A 222 -0.05 17.01 -8.81
CA ASP A 222 0.15 16.76 -7.38
C ASP A 222 0.11 15.27 -7.04
N SER A 223 -0.85 14.50 -7.58
CA SER A 223 -0.88 13.05 -7.36
C SER A 223 0.38 12.36 -7.86
N GLN A 224 0.90 12.79 -9.01
CA GLN A 224 2.13 12.28 -9.59
C GLN A 224 3.37 12.69 -8.78
N ALA A 225 3.40 13.93 -8.28
CA ALA A 225 4.43 14.43 -7.37
C ALA A 225 4.47 13.63 -6.06
N ARG A 226 3.32 13.47 -5.39
CA ARG A 226 3.18 12.72 -4.14
C ARG A 226 3.61 11.27 -4.26
N ARG A 227 3.33 10.62 -5.40
CA ARG A 227 3.82 9.27 -5.73
C ARG A 227 5.33 9.24 -5.78
N ARG A 228 5.92 10.02 -6.69
CA ARG A 228 7.38 10.06 -6.88
C ARG A 228 8.13 10.44 -5.61
N LEU A 229 7.60 11.34 -4.79
CA LEU A 229 8.16 11.71 -3.48
C LEU A 229 8.16 10.54 -2.49
N ALA A 230 7.11 9.70 -2.47
CA ALA A 230 7.10 8.49 -1.67
C ALA A 230 8.09 7.44 -2.22
N ASP A 231 8.13 7.25 -3.54
CA ASP A 231 8.98 6.26 -4.22
C ASP A 231 10.49 6.49 -3.99
N MET A 232 10.91 7.74 -3.76
CA MET A 232 12.29 8.05 -3.33
C MET A 232 12.69 7.29 -2.05
N PHE A 233 11.75 7.07 -1.14
CA PHE A 233 11.97 6.36 0.12
C PHE A 233 11.68 4.87 -0.01
N ILE A 234 10.50 4.49 -0.52
CA ILE A 234 10.05 3.07 -0.53
C ILE A 234 10.63 2.25 -1.68
N GLY A 235 11.14 2.90 -2.72
CA GLY A 235 11.70 2.26 -3.92
C GLY A 235 10.64 1.89 -4.94
N ASP A 236 10.66 2.56 -6.08
CA ASP A 236 9.90 2.20 -7.28
C ASP A 236 10.55 2.82 -8.53
N SER A 237 10.06 2.45 -9.71
CA SER A 237 10.41 3.09 -10.98
C SER A 237 9.17 3.45 -11.79
N GLY A 238 9.25 4.53 -12.55
CA GLY A 238 8.11 5.04 -13.30
C GLY A 238 8.40 6.33 -14.04
N SER A 239 7.34 6.93 -14.57
CA SER A 239 7.37 8.23 -15.23
C SER A 239 6.26 9.11 -14.68
N VAL A 240 6.57 10.38 -14.44
CA VAL A 240 5.62 11.39 -13.95
C VAL A 240 5.78 12.71 -14.68
N GLN A 241 4.73 13.52 -14.66
CA GLN A 241 4.75 14.90 -15.07
C GLN A 241 5.18 15.80 -13.90
N CYS A 242 6.04 16.79 -14.17
CA CYS A 242 6.43 17.83 -13.22
C CYS A 242 6.60 19.17 -13.95
N ARG A 243 6.54 20.30 -13.22
CA ARG A 243 6.74 21.65 -13.78
C ARG A 243 8.22 22.05 -13.73
N ASN A 244 8.74 22.58 -14.83
CA ASN A 244 10.07 23.21 -14.87
C ASN A 244 10.04 24.61 -14.23
N ALA A 245 11.19 25.29 -14.17
CA ALA A 245 11.30 26.64 -13.59
C ALA A 245 10.47 27.72 -14.33
N SER A 246 10.07 27.45 -15.57
CA SER A 246 9.19 28.31 -16.38
C SER A 246 7.72 27.88 -16.32
N SER A 247 7.34 27.08 -15.31
CA SER A 247 6.00 26.50 -15.10
C SER A 247 5.47 25.59 -16.23
N GLN A 248 6.31 25.20 -17.20
CA GLN A 248 5.92 24.27 -18.24
C GLN A 248 6.02 22.82 -17.74
N THR A 249 4.99 22.02 -18.01
CA THR A 249 4.95 20.61 -17.66
C THR A 249 5.84 19.78 -18.59
N GLN A 250 6.64 18.88 -18.02
CA GLN A 250 7.46 17.91 -18.73
C GLN A 250 7.40 16.54 -18.06
N SER A 251 7.61 15.48 -18.85
CA SER A 251 7.70 14.11 -18.36
C SER A 251 9.11 13.79 -17.85
N VAL A 252 9.21 13.15 -16.69
CA VAL A 252 10.46 12.71 -16.08
C VAL A 252 10.32 11.27 -15.61
N SER A 253 11.19 10.40 -16.13
CA SER A 253 11.34 9.02 -15.67
C SER A 253 12.30 8.93 -14.48
N TYR A 254 12.09 7.95 -13.60
CA TYR A 254 12.93 7.67 -12.44
C TYR A 254 12.99 6.17 -12.13
N ASN A 255 14.02 5.79 -11.39
CA ASN A 255 14.19 4.48 -10.79
C ASN A 255 14.92 4.69 -9.45
N TYR A 256 14.22 4.48 -8.34
CA TYR A 256 14.75 4.70 -7.00
C TYR A 256 14.96 3.37 -6.29
N PRO A 257 16.16 3.09 -5.74
CA PRO A 257 16.40 1.87 -4.98
C PRO A 257 15.50 1.74 -3.75
N GLY A 258 15.22 2.85 -3.07
CA GLY A 258 14.47 2.86 -1.80
C GLY A 258 15.21 2.19 -0.64
N PHE A 259 14.87 2.53 0.60
CA PHE A 259 15.37 1.87 1.80
C PHE A 259 14.93 0.40 1.80
N GLN A 260 15.90 -0.51 1.95
CA GLN A 260 15.67 -1.96 1.88
C GLN A 260 15.69 -2.64 3.26
N LYS A 261 16.25 -1.98 4.28
CA LYS A 261 16.53 -2.56 5.61
C LYS A 261 16.07 -1.70 6.76
N THR A 262 16.05 -0.37 6.62
CA THR A 262 15.49 0.53 7.63
C THR A 262 13.97 0.64 7.48
N GLN A 263 13.24 0.49 8.59
CA GLN A 263 11.79 0.71 8.61
C GLN A 263 11.44 2.16 8.26
N LEU A 264 10.39 2.33 7.47
CA LEU A 264 9.87 3.64 7.09
C LEU A 264 8.52 3.89 7.76
N LEU A 265 8.29 5.14 8.18
CA LEU A 265 7.01 5.60 8.73
C LEU A 265 6.45 6.71 7.86
N MET A 266 5.14 6.68 7.58
CA MET A 266 4.47 7.77 6.87
C MET A 266 3.78 8.69 7.88
N PRO A 267 4.28 9.93 8.09
CA PRO A 267 3.82 10.74 9.21
C PRO A 267 2.47 11.39 8.97
N TYR A 268 1.58 11.30 9.97
CA TYR A 268 0.25 11.93 10.10
C TYR A 268 -0.79 11.58 9.01
N ALA A 269 -0.36 11.30 7.78
CA ALA A 269 -1.13 10.67 6.71
C ALA A 269 -2.46 11.38 6.34
N GLY A 270 -2.44 12.73 6.36
CA GLY A 270 -3.61 13.55 6.03
C GLY A 270 -4.19 13.32 4.63
N ILE A 271 -3.34 12.93 3.66
CA ILE A 271 -3.74 12.55 2.30
C ILE A 271 -3.80 11.02 2.18
N GLN A 272 -5.02 10.49 2.34
CA GLN A 272 -5.32 9.05 2.34
C GLN A 272 -4.90 8.32 1.06
N GLN A 273 -4.90 9.00 -0.10
CA GLN A 273 -4.46 8.46 -1.37
C GLN A 273 -2.96 8.13 -1.34
N SER A 274 -2.13 8.99 -0.76
CA SER A 274 -0.70 8.75 -0.58
C SER A 274 -0.46 7.62 0.42
N LEU A 275 -1.20 7.58 1.53
CA LEU A 275 -1.10 6.49 2.51
C LEU A 275 -1.42 5.13 1.88
N ARG A 276 -2.52 5.02 1.13
CA ARG A 276 -2.91 3.79 0.44
C ARG A 276 -1.91 3.38 -0.64
N TYR A 277 -1.32 4.35 -1.34
CA TYR A 277 -0.28 4.14 -2.34
C TYR A 277 1.00 3.54 -1.73
N VAL A 278 1.44 4.05 -0.58
CA VAL A 278 2.59 3.55 0.20
C VAL A 278 2.28 2.17 0.80
N ALA A 279 1.12 2.02 1.44
CA ALA A 279 0.71 0.76 2.06
C ALA A 279 0.58 -0.38 1.04
N GLY A 280 0.09 -0.09 -0.17
CA GLY A 280 0.00 -1.04 -1.29
C GLY A 280 1.33 -1.39 -1.97
N ARG A 281 2.47 -0.82 -1.53
CA ARG A 281 3.83 -1.10 -2.04
C ARG A 281 4.70 -1.93 -1.09
N ARG A 282 4.11 -2.44 -0.01
CA ARG A 282 4.73 -3.39 0.90
C ARG A 282 5.33 -4.57 0.11
N ALA A 283 6.63 -4.82 0.26
CA ALA A 283 7.35 -5.83 -0.51
C ALA A 283 6.85 -7.28 -0.32
N ASP A 284 6.02 -7.54 0.69
CA ASP A 284 5.29 -8.81 0.89
C ASP A 284 4.01 -8.94 0.03
N VAL A 285 3.59 -7.88 -0.67
CA VAL A 285 2.32 -7.80 -1.42
C VAL A 285 2.55 -7.27 -2.83
N ILE A 286 2.50 -8.17 -3.81
CA ILE A 286 2.73 -7.84 -5.23
C ILE A 286 1.59 -6.97 -5.80
N ARG A 287 0.35 -7.28 -5.39
CA ARG A 287 -0.88 -6.53 -5.70
C ARG A 287 -2.05 -7.09 -4.89
N ASP A 288 -2.84 -6.23 -4.27
CA ASP A 288 -4.18 -6.59 -3.80
C ASP A 288 -5.18 -6.50 -4.95
N TRP A 289 -6.11 -7.46 -5.04
CA TRP A 289 -7.19 -7.46 -6.04
C TRP A 289 -8.57 -7.51 -5.37
N PRO A 290 -9.45 -6.52 -5.58
CA PRO A 290 -10.78 -6.54 -5.00
C PRO A 290 -11.65 -7.60 -5.70
N ILE A 291 -12.06 -8.62 -4.94
CA ILE A 291 -13.05 -9.60 -5.40
C ILE A 291 -14.45 -9.04 -5.08
N ASN A 292 -15.26 -8.80 -6.13
CA ASN A 292 -16.59 -8.21 -6.00
C ASN A 292 -17.69 -9.21 -5.58
N ALA A 293 -17.38 -10.11 -4.64
CA ALA A 293 -18.35 -11.02 -4.04
C ALA A 293 -18.99 -10.39 -2.79
N ASN A 294 -20.33 -10.30 -2.76
CA ASN A 294 -21.06 -9.91 -1.57
C ASN A 294 -21.51 -11.14 -0.78
N ILE A 295 -20.67 -11.60 0.14
CA ILE A 295 -20.95 -12.80 0.96
C ILE A 295 -22.07 -12.60 2.00
N ALA A 296 -22.54 -11.36 2.22
CA ALA A 296 -23.61 -11.09 3.19
C ALA A 296 -24.96 -11.71 2.79
N ALA A 297 -25.10 -12.16 1.54
CA ALA A 297 -26.25 -12.90 1.02
C ALA A 297 -26.08 -14.43 1.10
N TRP A 298 -24.96 -14.94 1.62
CA TRP A 298 -24.72 -16.39 1.73
C TRP A 298 -25.46 -16.96 2.94
N MET A 299 -26.70 -17.36 2.70
CA MET A 299 -27.57 -17.99 3.69
C MET A 299 -26.96 -19.30 4.23
N PRO A 300 -27.16 -19.63 5.53
CA PRO A 300 -26.98 -21.00 6.02
C PRO A 300 -28.04 -21.93 5.39
N ALA A 301 -28.03 -23.21 5.78
CA ALA A 301 -29.05 -24.16 5.34
C ALA A 301 -30.47 -23.69 5.73
N ASP A 302 -31.37 -23.65 4.76
CA ASP A 302 -32.78 -23.30 4.93
C ASP A 302 -33.62 -24.17 3.95
N PRO A 303 -34.59 -24.97 4.40
CA PRO A 303 -34.98 -25.19 5.80
C PRO A 303 -33.92 -25.97 6.60
N LEU A 304 -33.86 -25.73 7.91
CA LEU A 304 -33.14 -26.59 8.85
C LEU A 304 -33.96 -27.87 9.12
N PRO A 305 -33.34 -29.06 9.20
CA PRO A 305 -31.90 -29.35 9.18
C PRO A 305 -31.39 -29.78 7.78
N GLY A 306 -31.32 -28.86 6.81
CA GLY A 306 -30.74 -29.11 5.49
C GLY A 306 -29.20 -28.99 5.44
N SER A 307 -28.63 -29.34 4.29
CA SER A 307 -27.22 -29.08 3.97
C SER A 307 -27.01 -27.61 3.55
N PRO A 308 -25.94 -26.93 4.01
CA PRO A 308 -25.67 -25.55 3.62
C PRO A 308 -25.27 -25.47 2.13
N PRO A 309 -25.70 -24.44 1.38
CA PRO A 309 -25.33 -24.30 -0.03
C PRO A 309 -23.83 -24.02 -0.17
N GLN A 310 -23.16 -24.77 -1.03
CA GLN A 310 -21.75 -24.53 -1.36
C GLN A 310 -21.64 -23.32 -2.29
N GLN A 311 -20.84 -22.33 -1.92
CA GLN A 311 -20.62 -21.10 -2.69
C GLN A 311 -19.21 -21.10 -3.28
N ALA A 312 -19.10 -20.75 -4.56
CA ALA A 312 -17.83 -20.62 -5.26
C ALA A 312 -17.71 -19.22 -5.89
N VAL A 313 -16.51 -18.64 -5.81
CA VAL A 313 -16.22 -17.31 -6.37
C VAL A 313 -15.02 -17.43 -7.29
N ASN A 314 -15.28 -17.37 -8.60
CA ASN A 314 -14.25 -17.49 -9.62
C ASN A 314 -13.79 -16.09 -10.05
N GLN A 315 -12.49 -15.83 -9.95
CA GLN A 315 -11.88 -14.56 -10.37
C GLN A 315 -10.61 -14.85 -11.16
N THR A 316 -10.54 -14.31 -12.38
CA THR A 316 -9.30 -14.26 -13.16
C THR A 316 -8.50 -13.03 -12.72
N LEU A 317 -7.20 -13.23 -12.44
CA LEU A 317 -6.28 -12.18 -12.05
C LEU A 317 -5.34 -11.87 -13.22
N GLN A 318 -5.24 -10.61 -13.62
CA GLN A 318 -4.27 -10.16 -14.62
C GLN A 318 -3.01 -9.69 -13.90
N LEU A 319 -1.94 -10.49 -13.98
CA LEU A 319 -0.65 -10.17 -13.38
C LEU A 319 0.06 -9.07 -14.19
N PRO A 320 0.63 -8.04 -13.55
CA PRO A 320 1.50 -7.08 -14.23
C PRO A 320 2.69 -7.78 -14.91
N SER A 321 3.13 -7.27 -16.07
CA SER A 321 4.33 -7.75 -16.76
C SER A 321 5.64 -7.56 -15.98
N THR A 322 5.60 -6.81 -14.87
CA THR A 322 6.71 -6.59 -13.93
C THR A 322 6.81 -7.66 -12.84
N VAL A 323 5.85 -8.58 -12.73
CA VAL A 323 5.94 -9.71 -11.77
C VAL A 323 7.03 -10.65 -12.24
N ARG A 324 8.02 -10.90 -11.36
CA ARG A 324 9.14 -11.81 -11.65
C ARG A 324 8.64 -13.24 -11.76
N SER A 325 9.36 -14.09 -12.48
CA SER A 325 9.13 -15.53 -12.44
C SER A 325 9.53 -16.10 -11.07
N GLY A 326 8.71 -16.98 -10.49
CA GLY A 326 8.97 -17.57 -9.18
C GLY A 326 7.72 -18.16 -8.53
N ALA A 327 7.92 -18.76 -7.36
CA ALA A 327 6.85 -19.30 -6.53
C ALA A 327 6.23 -18.20 -5.65
N TYR A 328 4.91 -18.14 -5.62
CA TYR A 328 4.13 -17.13 -4.92
C TYR A 328 3.03 -17.76 -4.06
N THR A 329 2.82 -17.22 -2.87
CA THR A 329 1.71 -17.62 -1.98
C THR A 329 0.48 -16.76 -2.27
N ILE A 330 -0.68 -17.40 -2.39
CA ILE A 330 -1.97 -16.72 -2.57
C ILE A 330 -2.68 -16.69 -1.23
N ARG A 331 -3.07 -15.49 -0.79
CA ARG A 331 -3.88 -15.29 0.41
C ARG A 331 -5.15 -14.50 0.09
N VAL A 332 -6.22 -14.75 0.85
CA VAL A 332 -7.49 -14.02 0.73
C VAL A 332 -7.92 -13.45 2.08
N ALA A 333 -8.63 -12.34 2.07
CA ALA A 333 -9.28 -11.78 3.25
C ALA A 333 -10.71 -11.33 2.90
N ILE A 334 -11.64 -11.54 3.81
CA ILE A 334 -12.98 -10.95 3.73
C ILE A 334 -12.93 -9.61 4.47
N ILE A 335 -13.11 -8.50 3.75
CA ILE A 335 -13.02 -7.16 4.33
C ILE A 335 -14.40 -6.64 4.77
N ASN A 336 -14.51 -6.27 6.03
CA ASN A 336 -15.67 -5.55 6.56
C ASN A 336 -15.68 -4.11 6.00
N ARG A 337 -16.57 -3.85 5.04
CA ARG A 337 -16.68 -2.54 4.36
C ARG A 337 -16.99 -1.36 5.30
N ARG A 338 -17.50 -1.59 6.52
CA ARG A 338 -17.78 -0.54 7.51
C ARG A 338 -16.53 -0.11 8.28
N THR A 339 -15.60 -1.03 8.53
CA THR A 339 -14.39 -0.78 9.35
C THR A 339 -13.09 -0.76 8.55
N GLY A 340 -13.12 -1.25 7.30
CA GLY A 340 -11.94 -1.48 6.47
C GLY A 340 -11.08 -2.67 6.92
N GLN A 341 -11.49 -3.39 7.98
CA GLN A 341 -10.70 -4.46 8.60
C GLN A 341 -11.10 -5.86 8.08
N PRO A 342 -10.16 -6.82 8.00
CA PRO A 342 -10.47 -8.22 7.78
C PRO A 342 -11.40 -8.80 8.86
N ILE A 343 -12.30 -9.69 8.45
CA ILE A 343 -13.12 -10.50 9.35
C ILE A 343 -12.32 -11.75 9.74
N ASN A 344 -12.32 -12.08 11.03
CA ASN A 344 -11.75 -13.33 11.51
C ASN A 344 -12.69 -14.50 11.17
N LEU A 345 -12.18 -15.41 10.34
CA LEU A 345 -12.78 -16.70 9.98
C LEU A 345 -12.15 -17.80 10.85
N ALA A 346 -12.90 -18.85 11.14
CA ALA A 346 -12.44 -20.03 11.89
C ALA A 346 -11.59 -21.00 11.05
N PHE A 347 -10.75 -20.47 10.17
CA PHE A 347 -9.78 -21.26 9.39
C PHE A 347 -8.38 -21.15 10.01
N PRO A 348 -7.53 -22.19 9.91
CA PRO A 348 -6.12 -22.07 10.25
C PRO A 348 -5.38 -21.16 9.25
N ASN A 349 -4.09 -20.90 9.50
CA ASN A 349 -3.20 -20.18 8.58
C ASN A 349 -3.59 -18.72 8.27
N ARG A 350 -4.21 -18.04 9.24
CA ARG A 350 -4.38 -16.57 9.25
C ARG A 350 -3.03 -15.90 9.52
N ASP A 351 -2.62 -14.96 8.68
CA ASP A 351 -1.44 -14.12 8.95
C ASP A 351 -1.76 -12.95 9.90
N ALA A 352 -0.72 -12.20 10.28
CA ALA A 352 -0.87 -11.02 11.14
C ALA A 352 -1.75 -9.92 10.51
N GLN A 353 -1.90 -9.92 9.18
CA GLN A 353 -2.72 -8.98 8.40
C GLN A 353 -4.15 -9.49 8.18
N GLY A 354 -4.55 -10.62 8.76
CA GLY A 354 -5.91 -11.17 8.64
C GLY A 354 -6.23 -11.81 7.30
N ARG A 355 -5.22 -12.22 6.54
CA ARG A 355 -5.35 -12.96 5.28
C ARG A 355 -5.09 -14.44 5.53
N TYR A 356 -5.83 -15.29 4.84
CA TYR A 356 -5.78 -16.75 4.94
C TYR A 356 -5.08 -17.34 3.72
N LEU A 357 -4.12 -18.24 3.94
CA LEU A 357 -3.44 -18.96 2.85
C LEU A 357 -4.43 -19.88 2.12
N VAL A 358 -4.56 -19.72 0.80
CA VAL A 358 -5.41 -20.57 -0.05
C VAL A 358 -4.62 -21.41 -1.07
N GLY A 359 -3.31 -21.17 -1.19
CA GLY A 359 -2.44 -22.00 -2.01
C GLY A 359 -1.16 -21.29 -2.45
N THR A 360 -0.48 -21.90 -3.41
CA THR A 360 0.70 -21.35 -4.10
C THR A 360 0.52 -21.41 -5.61
N THR A 361 1.22 -20.53 -6.33
CA THR A 361 1.28 -20.54 -7.79
C THR A 361 2.69 -20.20 -8.26
N ASN A 362 3.08 -20.70 -9.44
CA ASN A 362 4.35 -20.37 -10.07
C ASN A 362 4.08 -19.43 -11.24
N VAL A 363 4.65 -18.22 -11.18
CA VAL A 363 4.72 -17.34 -12.34
C VAL A 363 5.89 -17.80 -13.19
N LEU A 364 5.63 -18.16 -14.44
CA LEU A 364 6.66 -18.58 -15.39
C LEU A 364 7.33 -17.36 -16.04
N PRO A 365 8.58 -17.49 -16.53
CA PRO A 365 9.19 -16.47 -17.39
C PRO A 365 8.30 -16.17 -18.60
N SER A 366 8.24 -14.92 -19.03
CA SER A 366 7.36 -14.45 -20.10
C SER A 366 7.81 -14.92 -21.49
N SER A 367 7.42 -16.15 -21.87
CA SER A 367 7.18 -16.48 -23.27
C SER A 367 5.85 -15.85 -23.71
N SER A 368 5.79 -15.37 -24.95
CA SER A 368 4.75 -14.48 -25.44
C SER A 368 3.40 -15.16 -25.70
N SER A 369 2.52 -15.24 -24.68
CA SER A 369 1.05 -15.23 -24.83
C SER A 369 0.32 -15.10 -23.49
N ASN A 370 -0.93 -14.62 -23.54
CA ASN A 370 -1.79 -14.28 -22.39
C ASN A 370 -1.96 -15.43 -21.37
N ASN A 371 -1.24 -15.37 -20.24
CA ASN A 371 -1.47 -16.25 -19.10
C ASN A 371 -2.55 -15.69 -18.16
N SER A 372 -3.82 -15.93 -18.50
CA SER A 372 -4.94 -15.77 -17.58
C SER A 372 -5.06 -17.00 -16.66
N THR A 373 -4.57 -16.90 -15.42
CA THR A 373 -4.76 -17.98 -14.43
C THR A 373 -6.14 -17.86 -13.78
N THR A 374 -6.98 -18.87 -13.98
CA THR A 374 -8.27 -19.02 -13.30
C THR A 374 -8.05 -19.76 -11.99
N PHE A 375 -8.44 -19.17 -10.86
CA PHE A 375 -8.40 -19.82 -9.55
C PHE A 375 -9.81 -20.25 -9.13
N LEU A 376 -9.90 -21.44 -8.51
CA LEU A 376 -11.11 -22.03 -7.96
C LEU A 376 -10.99 -22.12 -6.42
N PRO A 377 -11.19 -21.02 -5.66
CA PRO A 377 -11.31 -21.10 -4.22
C PRO A 377 -12.66 -21.72 -3.85
N LEU A 378 -12.65 -23.03 -3.58
CA LEU A 378 -13.78 -23.73 -2.98
C LEU A 378 -13.86 -23.33 -1.49
N ILE A 379 -14.84 -22.50 -1.12
CA ILE A 379 -15.14 -22.23 0.30
C ILE A 379 -16.28 -23.17 0.71
N SER A 380 -15.94 -24.41 1.05
CA SER A 380 -16.85 -25.33 1.72
C SER A 380 -16.83 -25.08 3.23
N LYS A 381 -18.02 -24.97 3.83
CA LYS A 381 -18.18 -25.02 5.28
C LYS A 381 -18.01 -26.47 5.74
N GLY A 382 -16.98 -26.73 6.56
CA GLY A 382 -16.93 -27.88 7.47
C GLY A 382 -17.77 -27.63 8.71
#